data_AF-A0AAC8Q9G9-F1
#
_entry.id   AF-A0AAC8Q9G9-F1
#
_cell.length_a   1.000
_cell.length_b   1.000
_cell.length_c   1.000
_cell.angle_alpha   90.00
_cell.angle_beta   90.00
_cell.angle_gamma   90.00
#
_symmetry.space_group_name_H-M   'P 1'
#
loop_
_entity.id
_entity.type
_entity.pdbx_description
1 polymer ?
#
loop_
_entity_poly.entity_id
_entity_poly.type
_entity_poly.pdbx_seq_one_letter_code
_entity_poly.pdbx_strand_id
1 'polypeptide(L)'
;MAWAWDPFLLPALCRTCHGTLELDPGFAARCAYCGREDRLPANQLERALELKDRLAAAARVERQLSGTEELLVRRYEQPRQLTMMGLSIYLFSAWMLAKYFTDILPPLIRGAAPSLGVVVLSILPMASVLSIPLGMWMGFTWGRWRYRRDTRPLLFARPPAEPGQAARCRVCGAPLPPVSEPVARCLHCTSLSLLTGDLHQEALRRTGHRDEGLRGHAGRVSVAVTVRGRALAYELGWGWAMAIVLITLTMTLVTLAARTVPR
;
A
#
# COMPACT_ATOMS: atom_id res chain seq x y z
N MET A 1 26.52 -32.43 -7.27
CA MET A 1 25.13 -32.86 -7.06
C MET A 1 24.22 -31.95 -7.88
N ALA A 2 23.79 -32.42 -9.05
CA ALA A 2 22.88 -31.71 -9.94
C ALA A 2 21.44 -31.97 -9.48
N TRP A 3 20.70 -30.92 -9.18
CA TRP A 3 19.30 -31.00 -8.79
C TRP A 3 18.49 -31.09 -10.09
N ALA A 4 18.09 -32.30 -10.47
CA ALA A 4 17.13 -32.50 -11.56
C ALA A 4 15.78 -31.96 -11.09
N TRP A 5 15.34 -30.85 -11.66
CA TRP A 5 14.02 -30.31 -11.43
C TRP A 5 13.03 -31.16 -12.21
N ASP A 6 12.33 -32.07 -11.53
CA ASP A 6 11.17 -32.73 -12.11
C ASP A 6 10.11 -31.65 -12.42
N PRO A 7 9.74 -31.43 -13.69
CA PRO A 7 8.90 -30.29 -14.10
C PRO A 7 7.44 -30.36 -13.62
N PHE A 8 7.06 -31.39 -12.85
CA PHE A 8 5.68 -31.62 -12.38
C PHE A 8 5.50 -31.57 -10.86
N LEU A 9 6.55 -31.34 -10.06
CA LEU A 9 6.40 -31.15 -8.63
C LEU A 9 6.01 -29.70 -8.34
N LEU A 10 4.72 -29.40 -8.47
CA LEU A 10 4.14 -28.18 -7.92
C LEU A 10 4.45 -28.14 -6.42
N PRO A 11 5.16 -27.10 -5.92
CA PRO A 11 5.54 -27.04 -4.51
C PRO A 11 4.28 -26.92 -3.66
N ALA A 12 3.94 -27.98 -2.93
CA ALA A 12 2.88 -27.94 -1.93
C ALA A 12 3.33 -27.01 -0.79
N LEU A 13 2.45 -26.12 -0.33
CA LEU A 13 2.75 -25.19 0.77
C LEU A 13 2.12 -25.65 2.08
N CYS A 14 2.82 -25.42 3.19
CA CYS A 14 2.35 -25.68 4.54
C CYS A 14 1.18 -24.77 4.92
N ARG A 15 0.11 -25.32 5.52
CA ARG A 15 -1.04 -24.55 5.99
C ARG A 15 -0.72 -23.50 7.07
N THR A 16 0.32 -23.72 7.87
CA THR A 16 0.64 -22.85 9.02
C THR A 16 1.60 -21.72 8.63
N CYS A 17 2.70 -22.05 7.96
CA CYS A 17 3.77 -21.08 7.69
C CYS A 17 3.96 -20.76 6.20
N HIS A 18 3.18 -21.40 5.32
CA HIS A 18 3.29 -21.29 3.86
C HIS A 18 4.69 -21.59 3.30
N GLY A 19 5.50 -22.37 4.03
CA GLY A 19 6.77 -22.91 3.55
C GLY A 19 6.56 -24.09 2.60
N THR A 20 7.57 -24.43 1.80
CA THR A 20 7.56 -25.63 0.96
C THR A 20 7.41 -26.89 1.83
N LEU A 21 6.61 -27.82 1.34
CA LEU A 21 6.43 -29.14 1.91
C LEU A 21 7.26 -30.15 1.13
N GLU A 22 7.98 -31.00 1.86
CA GLU A 22 8.57 -32.20 1.31
C GLU A 22 7.51 -33.31 1.38
N LEU A 23 7.15 -33.85 0.22
CA LEU A 23 6.15 -34.90 0.09
C LEU A 23 6.84 -36.26 0.24
N ASP A 24 6.43 -37.01 1.25
CA ASP A 24 6.77 -38.42 1.42
C ASP A 24 5.83 -39.26 0.52
N PRO A 25 6.30 -40.36 -0.11
CA PRO A 25 5.44 -41.34 -0.80
C PRO A 25 4.21 -41.80 0.00
N GLY A 26 4.23 -41.69 1.33
CA GLY A 26 3.08 -41.97 2.21
C GLY A 26 1.99 -40.87 2.28
N PHE A 27 2.03 -39.83 1.45
CA PHE A 27 1.16 -38.62 1.52
C PHE A 27 1.29 -37.81 2.82
N ALA A 28 2.28 -38.13 3.64
CA ALA A 28 2.73 -37.26 4.71
C ALA A 28 3.57 -36.15 4.10
N ALA A 29 3.26 -34.90 4.45
CA ALA A 29 4.01 -33.75 3.99
C ALA A 29 4.64 -33.08 5.20
N ARG A 30 5.97 -33.06 5.29
CA ARG A 30 6.67 -32.36 6.38
C ARG A 30 7.09 -30.99 5.88
N CYS A 31 6.75 -29.95 6.62
CA CYS A 31 7.23 -28.62 6.27
C CYS A 31 8.71 -28.49 6.62
N ALA A 32 9.55 -28.24 5.62
CA ALA A 32 10.99 -28.03 5.79
C ALA A 32 11.33 -26.86 6.73
N TYR A 33 10.37 -25.95 6.95
CA TYR A 33 10.58 -24.74 7.75
C TYR A 33 10.09 -24.84 9.19
N CYS A 34 8.83 -25.24 9.41
CA CYS A 34 8.27 -25.30 10.77
C CYS A 34 8.31 -26.71 11.37
N GLY A 35 8.75 -27.72 10.62
CA GLY A 35 8.77 -29.13 11.04
C GLY A 35 7.41 -29.76 11.23
N ARG A 36 6.31 -28.99 11.12
CA ARG A 36 4.95 -29.49 11.30
C ARG A 36 4.62 -30.46 10.16
N GLU A 37 4.13 -31.62 10.53
CA GLU A 37 3.57 -32.60 9.62
C GLU A 37 2.14 -32.19 9.24
N ASP A 38 1.86 -32.24 7.95
CA ASP A 38 0.58 -31.94 7.33
C ASP A 38 0.19 -33.19 6.54
N ARG A 39 -1.03 -33.70 6.77
CA ARG A 39 -1.53 -34.88 6.04
C ARG A 39 -2.48 -34.41 4.98
N LEU A 40 -2.19 -34.77 3.73
CA LEU A 40 -3.10 -34.56 2.62
C LEU A 40 -4.25 -35.57 2.68
N PRO A 41 -5.46 -35.20 2.21
CA PRO A 41 -6.58 -36.13 2.11
C PRO A 41 -6.19 -37.39 1.32
N ALA A 42 -6.68 -38.55 1.77
CA ALA A 42 -6.48 -39.82 1.06
C ALA A 42 -7.26 -39.85 -0.28
N ASN A 43 -8.44 -39.21 -0.31
CA ASN A 43 -9.26 -39.06 -1.51
C ASN A 43 -8.58 -38.14 -2.52
N GLN A 44 -8.45 -38.60 -3.78
CA GLN A 44 -7.80 -37.86 -4.85
C GLN A 44 -8.48 -36.53 -5.18
N LEU A 45 -9.82 -36.47 -5.16
CA LEU A 45 -10.57 -35.25 -5.45
C LEU A 45 -10.37 -34.20 -4.35
N GLU A 46 -10.51 -34.60 -3.08
CA GLU A 46 -10.28 -33.71 -1.94
C GLU A 46 -8.84 -33.19 -1.93
N ARG A 47 -7.87 -34.05 -2.24
CA ARG A 47 -6.47 -33.67 -2.36
C ARG A 47 -6.23 -32.66 -3.48
N ALA A 48 -6.84 -32.85 -4.64
CA ALA A 48 -6.72 -31.92 -5.75
C ALA A 48 -7.32 -30.55 -5.40
N LEU A 49 -8.48 -30.52 -4.74
CA LEU A 49 -9.13 -29.29 -4.28
C LEU A 49 -8.28 -28.58 -3.20
N GLU A 50 -7.79 -29.33 -2.22
CA GLU A 50 -6.87 -28.85 -1.17
C GLU A 50 -5.60 -28.23 -1.77
N LEU A 51 -4.96 -28.91 -2.72
CA LEU A 51 -3.75 -28.40 -3.40
C LEU A 51 -4.08 -27.15 -4.24
N LYS A 52 -5.22 -27.14 -4.93
CA LYS A 52 -5.69 -25.97 -5.68
C LYS A 52 -5.93 -24.78 -4.75
N ASP A 53 -6.54 -24.98 -3.58
CA ASP A 53 -6.78 -23.93 -2.60
C ASP A 53 -5.47 -23.40 -2.01
N ARG A 54 -4.52 -24.30 -1.73
CA ARG A 54 -3.16 -23.94 -1.29
C ARG A 54 -2.39 -23.18 -2.37
N LEU A 55 -2.48 -23.58 -3.64
CA LEU A 55 -1.87 -22.86 -4.76
C LEU A 55 -2.56 -21.53 -5.02
N ALA A 56 -3.88 -21.43 -4.85
CA ALA A 56 -4.58 -20.15 -4.92
C ALA A 56 -4.18 -19.24 -3.75
N ALA A 57 -3.99 -19.80 -2.55
CA ALA A 57 -3.42 -19.07 -1.42
C ALA A 57 -1.97 -18.64 -1.68
N ALA A 58 -1.14 -19.53 -2.24
CA ALA A 58 0.23 -19.26 -2.68
C ALA A 58 0.24 -18.12 -3.68
N ALA A 59 -0.51 -18.22 -4.77
CA ALA A 59 -0.61 -17.19 -5.81
C ALA A 59 -1.14 -15.86 -5.28
N ARG A 60 -1.99 -15.87 -4.24
CA ARG A 60 -2.41 -14.66 -3.52
C ARG A 60 -1.27 -14.05 -2.69
N VAL A 61 -0.45 -14.87 -2.05
CA VAL A 61 0.75 -14.46 -1.27
C VAL A 61 1.90 -14.03 -2.19
N GLU A 62 1.99 -14.66 -3.36
CA GLU A 62 3.00 -14.50 -4.41
C GLU A 62 2.64 -13.39 -5.40
N ARG A 63 1.52 -12.66 -5.19
CA ARG A 63 1.43 -11.29 -5.67
C ARG A 63 2.57 -10.51 -5.03
N GLN A 64 3.70 -10.53 -5.72
CA GLN A 64 4.78 -9.59 -5.52
C GLN A 64 4.14 -8.22 -5.68
N LEU A 65 4.11 -7.48 -4.58
CA LEU A 65 3.84 -6.06 -4.62
C LEU A 65 4.79 -5.47 -5.66
N SER A 66 4.24 -5.10 -6.80
CA SER A 66 4.99 -4.53 -7.92
C SER A 66 4.35 -3.21 -8.31
N GLY A 67 5.17 -2.30 -8.82
CA GLY A 67 4.73 -0.98 -9.25
C GLY A 67 4.06 -0.17 -8.13
N THR A 68 2.78 0.16 -8.30
CA THR A 68 2.05 1.05 -7.39
C THR A 68 1.81 0.48 -6.01
N GLU A 69 1.73 -0.84 -5.87
CA GLU A 69 1.49 -1.46 -4.57
C GLU A 69 2.71 -1.33 -3.66
N GLU A 70 3.93 -1.46 -4.20
CA GLU A 70 5.17 -1.18 -3.47
C GLU A 70 5.22 0.27 -2.98
N LEU A 71 4.86 1.23 -3.84
CA LEU A 71 4.82 2.64 -3.47
C LEU A 71 3.81 2.91 -2.35
N LEU A 72 2.64 2.26 -2.39
CA LEU A 72 1.64 2.38 -1.33
C LEU A 72 2.14 1.81 -0.01
N VAL A 73 2.78 0.63 -0.03
CA VAL A 73 3.36 0.03 1.17
C VAL A 73 4.45 0.93 1.77
N ARG A 74 5.39 1.41 0.96
CA ARG A 74 6.43 2.35 1.42
C ARG A 74 5.80 3.61 2.01
N ARG A 75 4.79 4.16 1.35
CA ARG A 75 4.08 5.36 1.81
C ARG A 75 3.35 5.10 3.13
N TYR A 76 2.62 3.98 3.29
CA TYR A 76 1.93 3.65 4.53
C TYR A 76 2.89 3.34 5.69
N GLU A 77 4.05 2.75 5.43
CA GLU A 77 5.04 2.46 6.47
C GLU A 77 5.90 3.68 6.85
N GLN A 78 5.90 4.76 6.05
CA GLN A 78 6.58 6.03 6.36
C GLN A 78 5.59 7.12 6.80
N PRO A 79 5.20 7.18 8.10
CA PRO A 79 4.21 8.14 8.58
C PRO A 79 4.61 9.60 8.35
N ARG A 80 5.91 9.92 8.32
CA ARG A 80 6.41 11.29 8.18
C ARG A 80 6.14 11.90 6.80
N GLN A 81 6.25 11.14 5.71
CA GLN A 81 5.96 11.67 4.37
C GLN A 81 4.47 11.99 4.21
N LEU A 82 3.62 11.17 4.83
CA LEU A 82 2.17 11.33 4.81
C LEU A 82 1.71 12.55 5.59
N THR A 83 2.27 12.75 6.79
CA THR A 83 1.95 13.94 7.58
C THR A 83 2.39 15.21 6.85
N MET A 84 3.55 15.20 6.19
CA MET A 84 4.00 16.34 5.39
C MET A 84 3.08 16.63 4.19
N MET A 85 2.69 15.60 3.42
CA MET A 85 1.79 15.77 2.27
C MET A 85 0.38 16.20 2.70
N GLY A 86 -0.16 15.63 3.78
CA GLY A 86 -1.44 16.07 4.34
C GLY A 86 -1.36 17.52 4.81
N LEU A 87 -0.31 17.87 5.56
CA LEU A 87 -0.11 19.21 6.09
C LEU A 87 -0.04 20.26 4.98
N SER A 88 0.67 20.02 3.88
CA SER A 88 0.75 20.99 2.78
C SER A 88 -0.61 21.25 2.12
N ILE A 89 -1.44 20.21 1.97
CA ILE A 89 -2.80 20.34 1.42
C ILE A 89 -3.71 21.09 2.38
N TYR A 90 -3.60 20.83 3.69
CA TYR A 90 -4.33 21.59 4.71
C TYR A 90 -3.92 23.07 4.72
N LEU A 91 -2.62 23.36 4.69
CA LEU A 91 -2.11 24.74 4.65
C LEU A 91 -2.56 25.47 3.38
N PHE A 92 -2.52 24.80 2.23
CA PHE A 92 -3.02 25.35 0.97
C PHE A 92 -4.53 25.65 1.03
N SER A 93 -5.32 24.71 1.58
CA SER A 93 -6.76 24.88 1.74
C SER A 93 -7.10 26.03 2.70
N ALA A 94 -6.35 26.14 3.80
CA ALA A 94 -6.48 27.25 4.75
C ALA A 94 -6.13 28.59 4.12
N TRP A 95 -5.07 28.66 3.30
CA TRP A 95 -4.69 29.85 2.57
C TRP A 95 -5.77 30.28 1.55
N MET A 96 -6.33 29.35 0.78
CA MET A 96 -7.44 29.60 -0.15
C MET A 96 -8.68 30.13 0.58
N LEU A 97 -8.99 29.54 1.74
CA LEU A 97 -10.11 29.96 2.56
C LEU A 97 -9.88 31.39 3.12
N ALA A 98 -8.69 31.67 3.63
CA ALA A 98 -8.32 33.01 4.08
C ALA A 98 -8.47 34.04 2.95
N LYS A 99 -7.97 33.72 1.76
CA LYS A 99 -8.10 34.56 0.56
C LYS A 99 -9.56 34.83 0.17
N TYR A 100 -10.40 33.81 0.24
CA TYR A 100 -11.84 33.97 0.00
C TYR A 100 -12.48 34.94 1.01
N PHE A 101 -12.16 34.82 2.29
CA PHE A 101 -12.69 35.69 3.34
C PHE A 101 -12.15 37.12 3.29
N THR A 102 -10.92 37.35 2.81
CA THR A 102 -10.34 38.69 2.72
C THR A 102 -10.69 39.42 1.43
N ASP A 103 -10.73 38.71 0.30
CA ASP A 103 -10.76 39.35 -1.02
C ASP A 103 -12.15 39.27 -1.67
N ILE A 104 -12.91 38.19 -1.41
CA ILE A 104 -14.17 37.90 -2.12
C ILE A 104 -15.41 38.21 -1.26
N LEU A 105 -15.40 37.79 0.01
CA LEU A 105 -16.57 37.98 0.88
C LEU A 105 -16.88 39.45 1.22
N PRO A 106 -15.90 40.32 1.52
CA PRO A 106 -16.17 41.71 1.91
C PRO A 106 -16.86 42.57 0.83
N PRO A 107 -16.52 42.51 -0.47
CA PRO A 107 -17.27 43.22 -1.50
C PRO A 107 -18.69 42.64 -1.68
N LEU A 108 -18.87 41.33 -1.47
CA LEU A 108 -20.17 40.66 -1.53
C LEU A 108 -21.15 41.18 -0.48
N ILE A 109 -20.66 41.41 0.75
CA ILE A 109 -21.46 41.94 1.87
C ILE A 109 -21.78 43.42 1.67
N ARG A 110 -20.87 44.18 1.04
CA ARG A 110 -21.02 45.63 0.81
C ARG A 110 -21.91 45.96 -0.39
N GLY A 111 -22.02 45.08 -1.38
CA GLY A 111 -22.97 45.20 -2.49
C GLY A 111 -24.37 44.76 -2.06
N ALA A 112 -25.38 45.62 -2.25
CA ALA A 112 -26.76 45.45 -1.79
C ALA A 112 -27.41 44.07 -2.05
N ALA A 113 -28.36 43.71 -1.18
CA ALA A 113 -29.27 42.55 -1.19
C ALA A 113 -28.75 41.36 -2.03
N PRO A 114 -28.00 40.42 -1.42
CA PRO A 114 -27.41 39.32 -2.17
C PRO A 114 -28.53 38.52 -2.83
N SER A 115 -28.56 38.54 -4.16
CA SER A 115 -29.44 37.63 -4.88
C SER A 115 -29.09 36.20 -4.45
N LEU A 116 -30.10 35.34 -4.37
CA LEU A 116 -29.91 33.93 -3.96
C LEU A 116 -28.78 33.25 -4.77
N GLY A 117 -28.64 33.62 -6.05
CA GLY A 117 -27.56 33.14 -6.92
C GLY A 117 -26.16 33.50 -6.41
N VAL A 118 -25.95 34.71 -5.89
CA VAL A 118 -24.67 35.15 -5.33
C VAL A 118 -24.32 34.36 -4.06
N VAL A 119 -25.29 34.14 -3.18
CA VAL A 119 -25.08 33.32 -1.97
C VAL A 119 -24.70 31.89 -2.34
N VAL A 120 -25.43 31.26 -3.26
CA VAL A 120 -25.13 29.89 -3.71
C VAL A 120 -23.76 29.79 -4.38
N LEU A 121 -23.42 30.74 -5.27
CA LEU A 121 -22.12 30.76 -5.95
C LEU A 121 -20.95 30.94 -4.96
N SER A 122 -21.20 31.60 -3.83
CA SER A 122 -20.20 31.87 -2.79
C SER A 122 -19.94 30.65 -1.87
N ILE A 123 -20.97 29.84 -1.60
CA ILE A 123 -20.86 28.63 -0.75
C ILE A 123 -20.07 27.53 -1.44
N LEU A 124 -20.19 27.42 -2.77
CA LEU A 124 -19.63 26.32 -3.55
C LEU A 124 -18.09 26.21 -3.50
N PRO A 125 -17.33 27.29 -3.72
CA PRO A 125 -15.89 27.29 -3.52
C PRO A 125 -15.51 26.86 -2.10
N MET A 126 -16.23 27.36 -1.09
CA MET A 126 -15.96 27.02 0.31
C MET A 126 -16.18 25.53 0.59
N ALA A 127 -17.29 24.97 0.09
CA ALA A 127 -17.58 23.55 0.20
C ALA A 127 -16.52 22.69 -0.49
N SER A 128 -16.06 23.10 -1.69
CA SER A 128 -15.03 22.37 -2.44
C SER A 128 -13.68 22.37 -1.71
N VAL A 129 -13.23 23.53 -1.22
CA VAL A 129 -11.96 23.71 -0.50
C VAL A 129 -11.93 22.87 0.79
N LEU A 130 -13.07 22.70 1.46
CA LEU A 130 -13.17 21.86 2.66
C LEU A 130 -13.33 20.37 2.34
N SER A 131 -14.04 20.02 1.26
CA SER A 131 -14.31 18.62 0.91
C SER A 131 -13.07 17.85 0.45
N ILE A 132 -12.14 18.51 -0.26
CA ILE A 132 -10.93 17.88 -0.80
C ILE A 132 -10.01 17.35 0.32
N PRO A 133 -9.56 18.16 1.31
CA PRO A 133 -8.70 17.68 2.37
C PRO A 133 -9.42 16.64 3.26
N LEU A 134 -10.72 16.83 3.49
CA LEU A 134 -11.51 15.89 4.30
C LEU A 134 -11.63 14.53 3.61
N GLY A 135 -11.99 14.50 2.33
CA GLY A 135 -12.11 13.27 1.54
C GLY A 135 -10.76 12.56 1.41
N MET A 136 -9.68 13.32 1.18
CA MET A 136 -8.33 12.77 1.14
C MET A 136 -7.90 12.18 2.50
N TRP A 137 -8.21 12.87 3.61
CA TRP A 137 -7.90 12.37 4.94
C TRP A 137 -8.70 11.09 5.26
N MET A 138 -9.98 11.04 4.91
CA MET A 138 -10.82 9.85 5.07
C MET A 138 -10.32 8.68 4.21
N GLY A 139 -10.07 8.90 2.92
CA GLY A 139 -9.54 7.86 2.02
C GLY A 139 -8.20 7.34 2.53
N PHE A 140 -7.32 8.24 2.96
CA PHE A 140 -6.01 7.86 3.47
C PHE A 140 -6.07 7.08 4.79
N THR A 141 -6.88 7.52 5.75
CA THR A 141 -7.05 6.84 7.05
C THR A 141 -7.70 5.46 6.86
N TRP A 142 -8.72 5.37 6.00
CA TRP A 142 -9.38 4.12 5.66
C TRP A 142 -8.43 3.17 4.93
N GLY A 143 -7.72 3.65 3.91
CA GLY A 143 -6.71 2.87 3.17
C GLY A 143 -5.60 2.37 4.09
N ARG A 144 -5.12 3.22 5.01
CA ARG A 144 -4.14 2.84 6.04
C ARG A 144 -4.68 1.78 7.00
N TRP A 145 -5.93 1.93 7.45
CA TRP A 145 -6.59 0.97 8.33
C TRP A 145 -6.71 -0.39 7.65
N ARG A 146 -7.21 -0.41 6.41
CA ARG A 146 -7.35 -1.63 5.61
C ARG A 146 -6.00 -2.27 5.32
N TYR A 147 -5.01 -1.47 4.92
CA TYR A 147 -3.64 -1.93 4.72
C TYR A 147 -3.11 -2.62 5.99
N ARG A 148 -3.28 -2.00 7.17
CA ARG A 148 -2.81 -2.58 8.44
C ARG A 148 -3.52 -3.88 8.82
N ARG A 149 -4.81 -3.99 8.52
CA ARG A 149 -5.64 -5.15 8.88
C ARG A 149 -5.43 -6.32 7.92
N ASP A 150 -5.47 -6.05 6.62
CA ASP A 150 -5.59 -7.11 5.61
C ASP A 150 -4.26 -7.41 4.93
N THR A 151 -3.49 -6.37 4.57
CA THR A 151 -2.28 -6.52 3.72
C THR A 151 -1.02 -6.69 4.55
N ARG A 152 -0.83 -5.85 5.58
CA ARG A 152 0.39 -5.77 6.37
C ARG A 152 0.82 -7.10 6.99
N PRO A 153 -0.08 -7.93 7.57
CA PRO A 153 0.30 -9.22 8.13
C PRO A 153 0.91 -10.18 7.10
N LEU A 154 0.47 -10.10 5.84
CA LEU A 154 0.93 -10.95 4.74
C LEU A 154 2.31 -10.56 4.20
N LEU A 155 2.80 -9.38 4.59
CA LEU A 155 4.07 -8.84 4.14
C LEU A 155 5.21 -9.11 5.11
N PHE A 156 4.94 -9.57 6.33
CA PHE A 156 6.00 -9.75 7.32
C PHE A 156 7.06 -10.75 6.86
N ALA A 157 8.32 -10.34 7.03
CA ALA A 157 9.46 -11.22 6.90
C ALA A 157 9.34 -12.38 7.90
N ARG A 158 9.88 -13.54 7.52
CA ARG A 158 9.99 -14.68 8.43
C ARG A 158 11.05 -14.38 9.49
N PRO A 159 10.86 -14.85 10.73
CA PRO A 159 11.89 -14.74 11.75
C PRO A 159 13.18 -15.46 11.29
N PRO A 160 14.35 -15.03 11.79
CA PRO A 160 15.61 -15.70 11.53
C PRO A 160 15.54 -17.16 12.01
N ALA A 161 16.34 -18.04 11.39
CA ALA A 161 16.37 -19.45 11.79
C ALA A 161 16.97 -19.63 13.19
N GLU A 162 17.96 -18.79 13.53
CA GLU A 162 18.64 -18.75 14.81
C GLU A 162 18.76 -17.30 15.31
N PRO A 163 18.82 -17.07 16.63
CA PRO A 163 19.12 -15.75 17.18
C PRO A 163 20.41 -15.17 16.58
N GLY A 164 20.40 -13.89 16.19
CA GLY A 164 21.55 -13.25 15.55
C GLY A 164 21.68 -13.46 14.04
N GLN A 165 20.88 -14.33 13.41
CA GLN A 165 20.85 -14.46 11.96
C GLN A 165 19.94 -13.41 11.30
N ALA A 166 20.10 -13.20 9.99
CA ALA A 166 19.27 -12.26 9.22
C ALA A 166 17.81 -12.73 9.17
N ALA A 167 16.88 -11.77 9.16
CA ALA A 167 15.49 -12.08 8.86
C ALA A 167 15.39 -12.76 7.49
N ARG A 168 14.36 -13.58 7.30
CA ARG A 168 14.21 -14.39 6.09
C ARG A 168 13.08 -13.88 5.22
N CYS A 169 13.23 -14.05 3.91
CA CYS A 169 12.24 -13.68 2.93
C CYS A 169 10.92 -14.40 3.21
N ARG A 170 9.80 -13.68 3.12
CA ARG A 170 8.47 -14.25 3.35
C ARG A 170 8.08 -15.32 2.32
N VAL A 171 8.59 -15.19 1.09
CA VAL A 171 8.27 -16.07 -0.04
C VAL A 171 9.25 -17.24 -0.08
N CYS A 172 10.52 -17.01 -0.43
CA CYS A 172 11.49 -18.08 -0.63
C CYS A 172 12.27 -18.50 0.62
N GLY A 173 12.13 -17.79 1.75
CA GLY A 173 12.86 -18.09 2.98
C GLY A 173 14.36 -17.73 2.97
N ALA A 174 14.90 -17.23 1.86
CA ALA A 174 16.29 -16.83 1.77
C ALA A 174 16.61 -15.64 2.72
N PRO A 175 17.86 -15.52 3.23
CA PRO A 175 18.23 -14.41 4.12
C PRO A 175 18.03 -13.07 3.42
N LEU A 176 17.41 -12.12 4.11
CA LEU A 176 17.21 -10.76 3.62
C LEU A 176 18.49 -9.94 3.82
N PRO A 177 18.83 -9.07 2.86
CA PRO A 177 19.95 -8.17 3.04
C PRO A 177 19.65 -7.20 4.19
N PRO A 178 20.69 -6.74 4.90
CA PRO A 178 20.51 -5.69 5.89
C PRO A 178 20.06 -4.39 5.19
N VAL A 179 18.99 -3.78 5.69
CA VAL A 179 18.40 -2.55 5.12
C VAL A 179 18.11 -1.54 6.24
N SER A 180 18.26 -0.25 5.91
CA SER A 180 17.94 0.87 6.80
C SER A 180 16.45 1.24 6.81
N GLU A 181 15.66 0.68 5.89
CA GLU A 181 14.22 0.87 5.80
C GLU A 181 13.47 -0.34 6.40
N PRO A 182 12.21 -0.16 6.84
CA PRO A 182 11.41 -1.27 7.37
C PRO A 182 11.02 -2.31 6.29
N VAL A 183 11.27 -2.05 5.01
CA VAL A 183 10.96 -2.94 3.90
C VAL A 183 12.26 -3.43 3.27
N ALA A 184 12.47 -4.75 3.27
CA ALA A 184 13.62 -5.40 2.63
C ALA A 184 13.20 -6.08 1.32
N ARG A 185 14.01 -5.94 0.27
CA ARG A 185 13.85 -6.69 -0.97
C ARG A 185 14.75 -7.92 -0.96
N CYS A 186 14.18 -9.09 -1.22
CA CYS A 186 14.96 -10.32 -1.32
C CYS A 186 15.83 -10.29 -2.59
N LEU A 187 17.13 -10.57 -2.45
CA LEU A 187 18.05 -10.64 -3.59
C LEU A 187 17.82 -11.87 -4.48
N HIS A 188 17.18 -12.91 -3.95
CA HIS A 188 16.93 -14.15 -4.68
C HIS A 188 15.65 -14.12 -5.50
N CYS A 189 14.51 -13.82 -4.85
CA CYS A 189 13.20 -13.86 -5.49
C CYS A 189 12.57 -12.49 -5.70
N THR A 190 13.31 -11.39 -5.48
CA THR A 190 12.87 -9.98 -5.64
C THR A 190 11.64 -9.53 -4.84
N SER A 191 11.04 -10.41 -4.04
CA SER A 191 9.87 -10.08 -3.23
C SER A 191 10.20 -9.10 -2.11
N LEU A 192 9.23 -8.25 -1.77
CA LEU A 192 9.30 -7.34 -0.63
C LEU A 192 8.85 -8.06 0.64
N SER A 193 9.62 -7.90 1.70
CA SER A 193 9.32 -8.40 3.04
C SER A 193 9.42 -7.24 4.04
N LEU A 194 8.39 -7.07 4.85
CA LEU A 194 8.29 -6.07 5.90
C LEU A 194 8.96 -6.59 7.17
N LEU A 195 9.93 -5.87 7.70
CA LEU A 195 10.57 -6.15 8.97
C LEU A 195 9.68 -5.64 10.11
N THR A 196 9.46 -6.45 11.14
CA THR A 196 8.82 -5.99 12.38
C THR A 196 9.73 -4.98 13.08
N GLY A 197 9.20 -4.18 14.02
CA GLY A 197 9.98 -3.18 14.74
C GLY A 197 11.26 -3.76 15.36
N ASP A 198 11.15 -4.91 16.00
CA ASP A 198 12.28 -5.59 16.65
C ASP A 198 13.30 -6.11 15.63
N LEU A 199 12.83 -6.75 14.56
CA LEU A 199 13.71 -7.25 13.48
C LEU A 199 14.38 -6.10 12.72
N HIS A 200 13.70 -4.97 12.58
CA HIS A 200 14.25 -3.78 11.93
C HIS A 200 15.31 -3.11 12.80
N GLN A 201 15.07 -2.95 14.11
CA GLN A 201 16.08 -2.44 15.04
C GLN A 201 17.32 -3.34 15.10
N GLU A 202 17.12 -4.66 15.08
CA GLU A 202 18.22 -5.62 15.03
C GLU A 202 19.01 -5.53 13.70
N ALA A 203 18.32 -5.36 12.57
CA ALA A 203 18.97 -5.11 11.29
C ALA A 203 19.79 -3.80 11.31
N LEU A 204 19.25 -2.73 11.91
CA LEU A 204 19.93 -1.45 12.07
C LEU A 204 21.19 -1.54 12.94
N ARG A 205 21.14 -2.31 14.03
CA ARG A 205 22.32 -2.57 14.88
C ARG A 205 23.45 -3.22 14.08
N ARG A 206 23.11 -4.18 13.21
CA ARG A 206 24.11 -4.87 12.37
C ARG A 206 24.68 -3.99 11.25
N THR A 207 23.86 -3.12 10.65
CA THR A 207 24.37 -2.13 9.68
C THR A 207 25.24 -1.07 10.34
N GLY A 208 24.88 -0.61 11.54
CA GLY A 208 25.66 0.37 12.29
C GLY A 208 27.11 -0.06 12.53
N HIS A 209 27.34 -1.37 12.75
CA HIS A 209 28.69 -1.93 12.87
C HIS A 209 29.44 -2.12 11.53
N ARG A 210 28.75 -2.09 10.39
CA ARG A 210 29.35 -2.26 9.05
C ARG A 210 29.59 -0.94 8.31
N ASP A 211 28.80 0.09 8.60
CA ASP A 211 28.83 1.37 7.89
C ASP A 211 30.08 2.23 8.19
N GLU A 212 30.83 1.96 9.26
CA GLU A 212 32.15 2.59 9.44
C GLU A 212 33.17 2.14 8.37
N GLY A 213 32.99 0.97 7.75
CA GLY A 213 33.89 0.45 6.70
C GLY A 213 33.45 0.73 5.26
N LEU A 214 32.16 0.98 5.01
CA LEU A 214 31.58 0.97 3.64
C LEU A 214 31.20 2.35 3.07
N ARG A 215 31.43 3.44 3.82
CA ARG A 215 31.21 4.83 3.35
C ARG A 215 31.95 5.19 2.05
N GLY A 216 32.92 4.38 1.61
CA GLY A 216 33.66 4.60 0.36
C GLY A 216 32.98 4.14 -0.93
N HIS A 217 31.91 3.33 -0.93
CA HIS A 217 31.44 2.63 -2.16
C HIS A 217 29.95 2.79 -2.52
N ALA A 218 29.16 3.55 -1.76
CA ALA A 218 27.71 3.68 -2.00
C ALA A 218 27.33 4.73 -3.08
N GLY A 219 28.03 4.72 -4.21
CA GLY A 219 27.68 5.49 -5.40
C GLY A 219 27.20 4.56 -6.51
N ARG A 220 25.92 4.67 -6.88
CA ARG A 220 25.22 3.95 -7.97
C ARG A 220 24.71 2.58 -7.58
N VAL A 221 23.39 2.45 -7.43
CA VAL A 221 22.50 1.73 -8.34
C VAL A 221 21.06 2.06 -7.93
N SER A 222 20.39 2.94 -8.68
CA SER A 222 18.94 3.14 -8.61
C SER A 222 18.33 2.71 -9.94
N VAL A 223 17.89 1.46 -10.03
CA VAL A 223 17.13 0.99 -11.20
C VAL A 223 15.68 1.38 -11.02
N ALA A 224 15.25 2.35 -11.83
CA ALA A 224 13.86 2.70 -12.03
C ALA A 224 13.18 1.60 -12.87
N VAL A 225 12.07 1.06 -12.35
CA VAL A 225 11.16 0.21 -13.13
C VAL A 225 9.76 0.82 -13.03
N THR A 226 9.25 1.21 -14.19
CA THR A 226 7.88 1.65 -14.41
C THR A 226 6.95 0.44 -14.58
N VAL A 227 5.69 0.56 -14.12
CA VAL A 227 4.44 0.15 -14.83
C VAL A 227 3.21 0.15 -13.89
N ARG A 228 2.11 0.69 -14.45
CA ARG A 228 0.67 0.81 -14.08
C ARG A 228 0.14 0.04 -12.86
N GLY A 229 -0.69 0.60 -11.97
CA GLY A 229 -1.58 1.76 -12.10
C GLY A 229 -3.08 1.45 -11.89
N ARG A 230 -3.46 0.40 -11.14
CA ARG A 230 -4.90 0.10 -10.86
C ARG A 230 -5.37 0.48 -9.46
N ALA A 231 -4.53 0.37 -8.42
CA ALA A 231 -4.90 0.80 -7.07
C ALA A 231 -4.98 2.33 -6.95
N LEU A 232 -4.08 3.05 -7.64
CA LEU A 232 -4.07 4.50 -7.73
C LEU A 232 -5.28 5.05 -8.50
N ALA A 233 -5.84 4.27 -9.45
CA ALA A 233 -7.03 4.66 -10.20
C ALA A 233 -8.30 4.65 -9.33
N TYR A 234 -8.35 3.85 -8.26
CA TYR A 234 -9.49 3.85 -7.35
C TYR A 234 -9.41 5.04 -6.39
N GLU A 235 -8.25 5.31 -5.79
CA GLU A 235 -8.07 6.44 -4.86
C GLU A 235 -8.16 7.80 -5.57
N LEU A 236 -7.53 7.95 -6.75
CA LEU A 236 -7.73 9.15 -7.58
C LEU A 236 -9.14 9.18 -8.17
N GLY A 237 -9.68 8.03 -8.58
CA GLY A 237 -10.99 7.94 -9.24
C GLY A 237 -12.13 8.47 -8.39
N TRP A 238 -12.13 8.18 -7.08
CA TRP A 238 -13.17 8.70 -6.19
C TRP A 238 -13.02 10.20 -5.91
N GLY A 239 -11.80 10.69 -5.73
CA GLY A 239 -11.53 12.12 -5.60
C GLY A 239 -11.94 12.91 -6.84
N TRP A 240 -11.58 12.41 -8.03
CA TRP A 240 -11.98 13.00 -9.31
C TRP A 240 -13.47 12.86 -9.58
N ALA A 241 -14.11 11.73 -9.26
CA ALA A 241 -15.54 11.55 -9.43
C ALA A 241 -16.33 12.54 -8.56
N MET A 242 -15.95 12.72 -7.30
CA MET A 242 -16.58 13.72 -6.42
C MET A 242 -16.34 15.14 -6.91
N ALA A 243 -15.12 15.48 -7.34
CA ALA A 243 -14.82 16.79 -7.92
C ALA A 243 -15.62 17.05 -9.20
N ILE A 244 -15.71 16.07 -10.10
CA ILE A 244 -16.51 16.16 -11.34
C ILE A 244 -17.99 16.33 -11.00
N VAL A 245 -18.56 15.52 -10.09
CA VAL A 245 -19.96 15.66 -9.68
C VAL A 245 -20.21 17.06 -9.13
N LEU A 246 -19.32 17.58 -8.28
CA LEU A 246 -19.44 18.92 -7.72
C LEU A 246 -19.39 20.01 -8.80
N ILE A 247 -18.44 19.91 -9.74
CA ILE A 247 -18.28 20.83 -10.89
C ILE A 247 -19.52 20.78 -11.81
N THR A 248 -20.03 19.58 -12.08
CA THR A 248 -21.18 19.39 -12.97
C THR A 248 -22.45 19.97 -12.32
N LEU A 249 -22.63 19.72 -11.02
CA LEU A 249 -23.73 20.29 -10.24
C LEU A 249 -23.65 21.83 -10.23
N THR A 250 -22.44 22.40 -10.10
CA THR A 250 -22.23 23.86 -10.15
C THR A 250 -22.63 24.45 -11.48
N MET A 251 -22.12 23.89 -12.57
CA MET A 251 -22.43 24.37 -13.92
C MET A 251 -23.94 24.32 -14.20
N THR A 252 -24.62 23.26 -13.72
CA THR A 252 -26.08 23.10 -13.87
C THR A 252 -26.84 24.17 -13.09
N LEU A 253 -26.43 24.46 -11.85
CA LEU A 253 -27.06 25.50 -11.03
C LEU A 253 -26.85 26.91 -11.61
N VAL A 254 -25.66 27.20 -12.14
CA VAL A 254 -25.36 28.48 -12.80
C VAL A 254 -26.21 28.66 -14.06
N THR A 255 -26.36 27.62 -14.89
CA THR A 255 -27.19 27.70 -16.10
C THR A 255 -28.67 27.86 -15.79
N LEU A 256 -29.16 27.21 -14.73
CA LEU A 256 -30.54 27.40 -14.25
C LEU A 256 -30.76 28.83 -13.73
N ALA A 257 -29.85 29.35 -12.92
CA ALA A 257 -29.93 30.71 -12.39
C ALA A 257 -29.88 31.78 -13.49
N ALA A 258 -29.06 31.58 -14.54
CA ALA A 258 -28.99 32.50 -15.67
C ALA A 258 -30.28 32.57 -16.50
N ARG A 259 -31.12 31.51 -16.46
CA ARG A 259 -32.40 31.47 -17.19
C ARG A 259 -33.56 32.11 -16.43
N THR A 260 -33.45 32.25 -15.11
CA THR A 260 -34.54 32.74 -14.26
C THR A 260 -34.47 34.24 -13.96
N VAL A 261 -33.42 34.94 -14.38
CA VAL A 261 -33.35 36.40 -14.28
C VAL A 261 -34.10 37.00 -15.47
N PRO A 262 -35.29 37.62 -15.28
CA PRO A 262 -35.97 38.34 -16.34
C PRO A 262 -35.09 39.50 -16.79
N ARG A 263 -34.91 39.64 -18.12
CA ARG A 263 -34.24 40.79 -18.73
C ARG A 263 -35.07 42.05 -18.59
#